data_AF-A0A7K3IVS4-F1
#
_entry.id   AF-A0A7K3IVS4-F1
#
_cell.length_a   1.000
_cell.length_b   1.000
_cell.length_c   1.000
_cell.angle_alpha   90.00
_cell.angle_beta   90.00
_cell.angle_gamma   90.00
#
_symmetry.space_group_name_H-M   'P 1'
#
loop_
_entity.id
_entity.type
_entity.pdbx_description
1 polymer ?
#
loop_
_entity_poly.entity_id
_entity_poly.type
_entity_poly.pdbx_seq_one_letter_code
_entity_poly.pdbx_strand_id
1 'polypeptide(L)' 'FYLFKKLSRYNPLITTLARGVAIGDELEYTDEITLGRALNNRNPYQQS' A
#
# COMPACT_ATOMS: atom_id res chain seq x y z
N PHE A 1 -9.13 -2.62 0.08
CA PHE A 1 -10.46 -2.89 0.66
C PHE A 1 -10.54 -4.13 1.56
N TYR A 2 -10.34 -5.36 1.07
CA TYR A 2 -10.54 -6.59 1.89
C TYR A 2 -9.75 -6.60 3.21
N LEU A 3 -8.44 -6.31 3.15
CA LEU A 3 -7.58 -6.25 4.35
C LEU A 3 -8.01 -5.15 5.32
N PHE A 4 -8.37 -3.98 4.81
CA PHE A 4 -8.91 -2.88 5.62
C PHE A 4 -10.15 -3.32 6.42
N LYS A 5 -11.12 -3.96 5.76
CA LYS A 5 -12.33 -4.47 6.43
C LYS A 5 -12.03 -5.54 7.47
N LYS A 6 -11.06 -6.43 7.19
CA LYS A 6 -10.69 -7.52 8.10
C LYS A 6 -9.98 -7.01 9.36
N LEU A 7 -9.14 -5.99 9.19
CA LEU A 7 -8.27 -5.44 10.23
C LEU A 7 -8.89 -4.25 10.99
N SER A 8 -10.00 -3.68 10.52
CA SER A 8 -10.64 -2.50 11.12
C SER A 8 -10.91 -2.64 12.62
N ARG A 9 -11.22 -3.85 13.10
CA ARG A 9 -11.45 -4.16 14.53
C ARG A 9 -10.26 -3.86 15.44
N TYR A 10 -9.05 -3.82 14.89
CA TYR A 10 -7.82 -3.58 15.64
C TYR A 10 -7.39 -2.10 15.62
N ASN A 11 -8.20 -1.24 14.99
CA ASN A 11 -7.92 0.18 14.76
C ASN A 11 -6.49 0.49 14.25
N PRO A 12 -5.94 -0.26 13.27
CA PRO A 12 -4.59 -0.02 12.80
C PRO A 12 -4.54 1.22 11.90
N LEU A 13 -3.38 1.89 11.86
CA LEU A 13 -3.06 2.81 10.79
C LEU A 13 -2.84 2.01 9.50
N ILE A 14 -3.74 2.17 8.53
CA ILE A 14 -3.63 1.52 7.22
C ILE A 14 -3.22 2.57 6.20
N THR A 15 -2.22 2.22 5.38
CA THR A 15 -1.72 3.05 4.28
C THR A 15 -1.66 2.25 3.00
N THR A 16 -1.73 2.90 1.85
CA THR A 16 -1.46 2.32 0.54
C THR A 16 -0.17 2.88 -0.04
N LEU A 17 0.56 2.04 -0.79
CA LEU A 17 1.71 2.49 -1.58
C LEU A 17 1.32 3.64 -2.51
N ALA A 18 2.25 4.54 -2.78
CA ALA A 18 2.06 5.61 -3.75
C ALA A 18 1.75 5.01 -5.14
N ARG A 19 1.02 5.76 -5.97
CA ARG A 19 0.74 5.39 -7.37
C ARG A 19 2.04 5.19 -8.14
N GLY A 20 2.03 4.26 -9.10
CA GLY A 20 3.19 3.96 -9.96
C GLY A 20 3.98 2.71 -9.57
N VAL A 21 3.54 1.98 -8.54
CA VAL A 21 3.99 0.60 -8.29
C VAL A 21 2.91 -0.36 -8.75
N ALA A 22 3.31 -1.38 -9.48
CA ALA A 22 2.41 -2.43 -9.91
C ALA A 22 1.83 -3.19 -8.71
N ILE A 23 0.56 -3.58 -8.82
CA ILE A 23 -0.17 -4.28 -7.75
C ILE A 23 -0.26 -5.76 -8.13
N GLY A 24 0.13 -6.66 -7.23
CA GLY A 24 0.03 -8.11 -7.44
C GLY A 24 1.40 -8.74 -7.71
N ASP A 25 1.44 -9.71 -8.62
CA ASP A 25 2.62 -10.55 -8.92
C ASP A 25 3.81 -9.74 -9.45
N GLU A 26 3.59 -8.50 -9.87
CA GLU A 26 4.60 -7.58 -10.38
C GLU A 26 5.39 -6.86 -9.27
N LEU A 27 4.93 -6.91 -8.01
CA LEU A 27 5.62 -6.24 -6.90
C LEU A 27 7.01 -6.84 -6.64
N GLU A 28 7.14 -8.17 -6.77
CA GLU A 28 8.40 -8.90 -6.59
C GLU A 28 9.44 -8.54 -7.68
N TYR A 29 8.97 -8.10 -8.84
CA TYR A 29 9.81 -7.66 -9.96
C TYR A 29 10.00 -6.13 -9.98
N THR A 30 9.42 -5.40 -9.02
CA THR A 30 9.60 -3.95 -8.91
C THR A 30 11.00 -3.65 -8.37
N ASP A 31 11.70 -2.71 -8.98
CA ASP A 31 13.02 -2.30 -8.51
C ASP A 31 12.96 -1.64 -7.13
N GLU A 32 14.04 -1.79 -6.37
CA GLU A 32 14.14 -1.32 -4.98
C GLU A 32 13.99 0.21 -4.84
N ILE A 33 14.42 0.98 -5.85
CA ILE A 33 14.35 2.44 -5.83
C ILE A 33 12.89 2.89 -5.98
N THR A 34 12.17 2.30 -6.92
CA THR A 34 10.74 2.56 -7.14
C THR A 34 9.91 2.13 -5.93
N LEU A 35 10.20 0.97 -5.36
CA LEU A 35 9.55 0.50 -4.14
C LEU A 35 9.81 1.44 -2.95
N GLY A 36 11.06 1.86 -2.75
CA GLY A 36 11.44 2.81 -1.70
C GLY A 36 10.72 4.16 -1.84
N ARG A 37 10.63 4.70 -3.07
CA ARG A 37 9.87 5.93 -3.35
C ARG A 37 8.38 5.78 -3.02
N ALA A 38 7.80 4.62 -3.31
CA ALA A 38 6.38 4.38 -3.04
C ALA A 38 6.06 4.21 -1.55
N LEU A 39 7.00 3.62 -0.79
CA LEU A 39 6.91 3.52 0.67
C LEU A 39 7.06 4.89 1.35
N ASN A 40 8.00 5.70 0.88
CA ASN A 40 8.20 7.06 1.39
C ASN A 40 7.00 7.96 1.12
N ASN A 41 6.36 7.83 -0.04
CA ASN A 41 5.20 8.62 -0.45
C ASN A 41 3.85 7.91 -0.24
N ARG A 42 3.80 6.91 0.65
CA ARG A 42 2.57 6.17 0.96
C ARG A 42 1.49 7.12 1.52
N ASN A 43 0.23 6.82 1.23
CA ASN A 43 -0.90 7.65 1.68
C ASN A 43 -1.77 6.87 2.67
N PRO A 44 -2.37 7.52 3.68
CA PRO A 44 -3.40 6.89 4.49
C PRO A 44 -4.49 6.28 3.61
N TYR A 45 -4.89 5.05 3.93
CA TYR A 45 -6.02 4.42 3.24
C TYR A 45 -7.29 5.11 3.72
N GLN A 46 -7.89 5.93 2.85
CA GLN A 46 -9.15 6.59 3.11
C GLN A 46 -10.27 5.78 2.44
N GLN A 47 -11.35 5.54 3.18
CA GLN A 47 -12.57 4.98 2.61
C GLN A 47 -13.31 6.11 1.90
N SER A 48 -13.03 6.31 0.61
CA SER A 48 -13.87 7.16 -0.26
C SER A 48 -15.17 6.44 -0.62
#